data_AF-A0A946LCU9-F1
#
_entry.id   AF-A0A946LCU9-F1
#
_cell.length_a   1.000
_cell.length_b   1.000
_cell.length_c   1.000
_cell.angle_alpha   90.00
_cell.angle_beta   90.00
_cell.angle_gamma   90.00
#
_symmetry.space_group_name_H-M   'P 1'
#
loop_
_entity.id
_entity.type
_entity.pdbx_description
1 polymer ?
#
loop_
_entity_poly.entity_id
_entity_poly.type
_entity_poly.pdbx_seq_one_letter_code
_entity_poly.pdbx_strand_id
1 'polypeptide(L)'
;MYDSFLYGYGLTLAVFAQTQEIPFDRPVHAIKYLDFNAFFNEFIQANDRDKILVDFYKYFEIHPETKKAHDAARLFLSKHRDEINLIGFERWISQHIFEKNNTTLDNVKVYTYLLYNYWYHILYIQLLNKKYSKKVLRKFSREVLKKVRSRENIYTTNFETLLDQYLFPKHIHGTFSLPLGSVGDIILWLDRKKNEFEYSYLFGTNGIEKGIRLHQIHQLSQDKYHLDFFFEDKLDLGHLLIYGLSFSPNKVMPDNYLEEAPQHKDFYFLRSVDGHIQKRLEALYINQRVKKITISYYTEKEREYLAEVIRATPFKDIVEYKHSSEIFKI
;
A
#
# COMPACT_ATOMS: atom_id res chain seq x y z
N MET A 1 12.60 24.79 1.55
CA MET A 1 11.22 24.52 1.07
C MET A 1 11.38 23.42 0.01
N TYR A 2 10.60 22.34 0.08
CA TYR A 2 10.82 21.14 -0.73
C TYR A 2 9.80 21.03 -1.86
N ASP A 3 10.24 20.49 -2.99
CA ASP A 3 9.46 20.30 -4.22
C ASP A 3 9.03 18.83 -4.41
N SER A 4 8.79 18.09 -3.32
CA SER A 4 8.16 16.75 -3.23
C SER A 4 9.06 15.51 -3.14
N PHE A 5 8.46 14.44 -2.58
CA PHE A 5 8.84 13.02 -2.42
C PHE A 5 9.25 12.55 -1.00
N LEU A 6 8.50 11.57 -0.49
CA LEU A 6 8.86 10.81 0.69
C LEU A 6 8.55 9.32 0.53
N TYR A 7 9.56 8.55 0.17
CA TYR A 7 9.50 7.10 0.18
C TYR A 7 10.10 6.56 1.51
N GLY A 8 9.45 5.55 2.08
CA GLY A 8 9.95 4.76 3.18
C GLY A 8 8.94 3.69 3.52
N TYR A 9 9.38 2.43 3.60
CA TYR A 9 8.63 1.37 4.25
C TYR A 9 8.03 1.88 5.54
N GLY A 10 6.69 2.00 5.57
CA GLY A 10 5.90 2.34 6.73
C GLY A 10 6.34 3.61 7.45
N LEU A 11 5.68 4.72 7.17
CA LEU A 11 5.53 5.75 8.18
C LEU A 11 4.89 5.15 9.46
N THR A 12 3.99 4.18 9.24
CA THR A 12 3.51 3.17 10.17
C THR A 12 4.67 2.40 10.85
N LEU A 13 5.62 1.84 10.10
CA LEU A 13 6.80 1.10 10.62
C LEU A 13 7.80 1.98 11.37
N ALA A 14 8.00 3.25 10.97
CA ALA A 14 8.85 4.21 11.67
C ALA A 14 8.20 4.67 13.00
N VAL A 15 6.89 4.93 12.97
CA VAL A 15 6.09 5.11 14.20
C VAL A 15 6.17 3.84 15.03
N PHE A 16 6.09 2.66 14.43
CA PHE A 16 6.15 1.39 15.15
C PHE A 16 7.51 1.11 15.76
N ALA A 17 8.61 1.37 15.05
CA ALA A 17 9.98 1.24 15.55
C ALA A 17 10.22 2.17 16.75
N GLN A 18 9.68 3.40 16.71
CA GLN A 18 9.73 4.31 17.87
C GLN A 18 8.79 3.90 19.01
N THR A 19 7.74 3.12 18.71
CA THR A 19 6.92 2.48 19.74
C THR A 19 7.54 1.18 20.28
N GLN A 20 8.58 0.62 19.67
CA GLN A 20 9.32 -0.53 20.22
C GLN A 20 10.23 -0.12 21.39
N GLU A 21 10.61 1.15 21.50
CA GLU A 21 11.34 1.72 22.65
C GLU A 21 10.43 1.97 23.88
N ILE A 22 9.18 1.52 23.84
CA ILE A 22 8.24 1.66 24.96
C ILE A 22 8.56 0.59 26.03
N PRO A 23 8.79 0.97 27.29
CA PRO A 23 8.79 0.03 28.40
C PRO A 23 7.34 -0.42 28.62
N PHE A 24 6.97 -1.56 28.03
CA PHE A 24 5.75 -2.27 28.39
C PHE A 24 6.06 -3.19 29.56
N ASP A 25 5.14 -3.33 30.52
CA ASP A 25 5.23 -4.40 31.52
C ASP A 25 5.12 -5.81 30.88
N ARG A 26 4.68 -5.90 29.60
CA ARG A 26 4.74 -7.10 28.73
C ARG A 26 4.94 -6.70 27.25
N PRO A 27 6.17 -6.51 26.75
CA PRO A 27 6.44 -5.98 25.40
C PRO A 27 6.19 -6.95 24.23
N VAL A 28 5.87 -8.22 24.48
CA VAL A 28 6.24 -9.28 23.53
C VAL A 28 5.16 -9.67 22.50
N HIS A 29 3.88 -9.32 22.71
CA HIS A 29 2.80 -9.86 21.86
C HIS A 29 2.33 -8.96 20.71
N ALA A 30 2.56 -7.65 20.76
CA ALA A 30 2.09 -6.73 19.72
C ALA A 30 3.13 -6.49 18.62
N ILE A 31 4.43 -6.57 18.96
CA ILE A 31 5.55 -6.39 18.02
C ILE A 31 5.54 -7.47 16.93
N LYS A 32 5.16 -8.71 17.26
CA LYS A 32 5.10 -9.81 16.28
C LYS A 32 4.09 -9.59 15.15
N TYR A 33 3.08 -8.74 15.35
CA TYR A 33 2.08 -8.44 14.34
C TYR A 33 2.44 -7.22 13.48
N LEU A 34 3.55 -6.54 13.74
CA LEU A 34 4.01 -5.41 12.93
C LEU A 34 4.51 -5.85 11.54
N ASP A 35 5.05 -7.06 11.48
CA ASP A 35 5.40 -7.71 10.24
C ASP A 35 4.17 -8.45 9.71
N PHE A 36 3.63 -7.96 8.59
CA PHE A 36 2.51 -8.63 7.93
C PHE A 36 2.87 -10.07 7.54
N ASN A 37 4.11 -10.36 7.13
CA ASN A 37 4.51 -11.73 6.79
C ASN A 37 4.49 -12.64 8.02
N ALA A 38 4.93 -12.15 9.18
CA ALA A 38 4.86 -12.91 10.43
C ALA A 38 3.40 -13.16 10.84
N PHE A 39 2.55 -12.13 10.81
CA PHE A 39 1.11 -12.26 11.05
C PHE A 39 0.46 -13.25 10.07
N PHE A 40 0.75 -13.10 8.78
CA PHE A 40 0.22 -13.95 7.71
C PHE A 40 0.58 -15.41 7.97
N ASN A 41 1.86 -15.69 8.24
CA ASN A 41 2.35 -17.03 8.53
C ASN A 41 1.66 -17.65 9.75
N GLU A 42 1.54 -16.90 10.85
CA GLU A 42 0.81 -17.36 12.05
C GLU A 42 -0.66 -17.66 11.71
N PHE A 43 -1.30 -16.78 10.94
CA PHE A 43 -2.70 -16.87 10.61
C PHE A 43 -3.03 -18.06 9.69
N ILE A 44 -2.27 -18.26 8.61
CA ILE A 44 -2.51 -19.37 7.67
C ILE A 44 -2.24 -20.74 8.30
N GLN A 45 -1.39 -20.79 9.33
CA GLN A 45 -1.05 -22.01 10.07
C GLN A 45 -1.93 -22.25 11.30
N ALA A 46 -2.77 -21.28 11.68
CA ALA A 46 -3.65 -21.38 12.83
C ALA A 46 -4.60 -22.59 12.73
N ASN A 47 -4.78 -23.30 13.83
CA ASN A 47 -5.81 -24.32 13.99
C ASN A 47 -7.18 -23.66 14.20
N ASP A 48 -8.26 -24.40 13.96
CA ASP A 48 -9.65 -23.91 14.10
C ASP A 48 -10.00 -23.41 15.52
N ARG A 49 -9.22 -23.79 16.52
CA ARG A 49 -9.38 -23.38 17.92
C ARG A 49 -8.51 -22.18 18.29
N ASP A 50 -7.55 -21.81 17.44
CA ASP A 50 -6.65 -20.70 17.73
C ASP A 50 -7.41 -19.39 17.69
N LYS A 51 -7.20 -18.58 18.73
CA LYS A 51 -7.97 -17.36 18.98
C LYS A 51 -7.99 -16.42 17.78
N ILE A 52 -6.86 -16.28 17.07
CA ILE A 52 -6.73 -15.38 15.91
C ILE A 52 -7.69 -15.76 14.77
N LEU A 53 -7.89 -17.05 14.52
CA LEU A 53 -8.78 -17.55 13.47
C LEU A 53 -10.24 -17.51 13.93
N VAL A 54 -10.49 -17.87 15.19
CA VAL A 54 -11.83 -17.75 15.80
C VAL A 54 -12.31 -16.30 15.79
N ASP A 55 -11.45 -15.37 16.18
CA ASP A 55 -11.77 -13.94 16.22
C ASP A 55 -12.02 -13.41 14.80
N PHE A 56 -11.21 -13.79 13.80
CA PHE A 56 -11.46 -13.45 12.39
C PHE A 56 -12.84 -13.92 11.90
N TYR A 57 -13.20 -15.19 12.14
CA TYR A 57 -14.48 -15.72 11.68
C TYR A 57 -15.69 -15.08 12.36
N LYS A 58 -15.57 -14.76 13.66
CA LYS A 58 -16.60 -14.01 14.38
C LYS A 58 -16.75 -12.60 13.85
N TYR A 59 -15.63 -11.95 13.57
CA TYR A 59 -15.59 -10.54 13.21
C TYR A 59 -16.32 -10.25 11.89
N PHE A 60 -16.25 -11.16 10.93
CA PHE A 60 -16.90 -11.02 9.63
C PHE A 60 -18.28 -11.68 9.52
N GLU A 61 -18.83 -12.19 10.63
CA GLU A 61 -20.12 -12.90 10.67
C GLU A 61 -20.24 -13.99 9.57
N ILE A 62 -19.15 -14.72 9.34
CA ILE A 62 -19.02 -15.60 8.17
C ILE A 62 -19.99 -16.78 8.28
N HIS A 63 -20.99 -16.78 7.40
CA HIS A 63 -21.93 -17.90 7.25
C HIS A 63 -21.19 -19.22 6.96
N PRO A 64 -21.74 -20.39 7.35
CA PRO A 64 -21.06 -21.69 7.18
C PRO A 64 -20.58 -21.98 5.75
N GLU A 65 -21.31 -21.54 4.74
CA GLU A 65 -20.94 -21.73 3.32
C GLU A 65 -19.74 -20.87 2.91
N THR A 66 -19.71 -19.60 3.36
CA THR A 66 -18.59 -18.68 3.17
C THR A 66 -17.35 -19.15 3.94
N LYS A 67 -17.53 -19.78 5.11
CA LYS A 67 -16.44 -20.36 5.89
C LYS A 67 -15.69 -21.42 5.10
N LYS A 68 -16.40 -22.31 4.39
CA LYS A 68 -15.77 -23.35 3.57
C LYS A 68 -14.89 -22.77 2.46
N ALA A 69 -15.34 -21.69 1.82
CA ALA A 69 -14.54 -21.00 0.80
C ALA A 69 -13.28 -20.35 1.41
N HIS A 70 -13.41 -19.76 2.60
CA HIS A 70 -12.30 -19.16 3.34
C HIS A 70 -11.28 -20.21 3.82
N ASP A 71 -11.74 -21.35 4.34
CA ASP A 71 -10.86 -22.46 4.73
C ASP A 71 -10.10 -23.03 3.51
N ALA A 72 -10.76 -23.13 2.36
CA ALA A 72 -10.12 -23.54 1.11
C ALA A 72 -9.08 -22.51 0.63
N ALA A 73 -9.40 -21.21 0.69
CA ALA A 73 -8.47 -20.14 0.38
C ALA A 73 -7.25 -20.14 1.32
N ARG A 74 -7.47 -20.32 2.63
CA ARG A 74 -6.40 -20.44 3.62
C ARG A 74 -5.48 -21.64 3.34
N LEU A 75 -6.06 -22.80 3.01
CA LEU A 75 -5.29 -23.98 2.65
C LEU A 75 -4.47 -23.76 1.37
N PHE A 76 -5.04 -23.07 0.38
CA PHE A 76 -4.32 -22.70 -0.84
C PHE A 76 -3.13 -21.78 -0.54
N LEU A 77 -3.34 -20.74 0.27
CA LEU A 77 -2.30 -19.82 0.72
C LEU A 77 -1.19 -20.55 1.51
N SER A 78 -1.57 -21.50 2.36
CA SER A 78 -0.62 -22.33 3.13
C SER A 78 0.29 -23.15 2.22
N LYS A 79 -0.22 -23.68 1.11
CA LYS A 79 0.58 -24.42 0.11
C LYS A 79 1.59 -23.54 -0.65
N HIS A 80 1.33 -22.23 -0.77
CA HIS A 80 2.20 -21.28 -1.46
C HIS A 80 3.03 -20.42 -0.48
N ARG A 81 3.04 -20.79 0.80
CA ARG A 81 3.69 -20.02 1.88
C ARG A 81 5.16 -19.70 1.59
N ASP A 82 5.93 -20.67 1.12
CA ASP A 82 7.37 -20.49 0.93
C ASP A 82 7.67 -19.50 -0.19
N GLU A 83 6.88 -19.55 -1.28
CA GLU A 83 6.95 -18.56 -2.36
C GLU A 83 6.53 -17.17 -1.86
N ILE A 84 5.41 -17.08 -1.13
CA ILE A 84 4.94 -15.82 -0.53
C ILE A 84 6.00 -15.21 0.38
N ASN A 85 6.68 -16.01 1.22
CA ASN A 85 7.75 -15.53 2.09
C ASN A 85 8.99 -15.08 1.29
N LEU A 86 9.27 -15.73 0.18
CA LEU A 86 10.41 -15.39 -0.68
C LEU A 86 10.20 -14.07 -1.42
N ILE A 87 9.00 -13.84 -1.98
CA ILE A 87 8.75 -12.70 -2.88
C ILE A 87 7.91 -11.58 -2.26
N GLY A 88 7.24 -11.86 -1.15
CA GLY A 88 6.28 -10.98 -0.48
C GLY A 88 4.85 -11.17 -0.97
N PHE A 89 3.89 -11.08 -0.04
CA PHE A 89 2.47 -11.38 -0.29
C PHE A 89 1.82 -10.53 -1.39
N GLU A 90 2.06 -9.21 -1.41
CA GLU A 90 1.53 -8.32 -2.45
C GLU A 90 2.07 -8.67 -3.85
N ARG A 91 3.33 -9.09 -3.93
CA ARG A 91 3.93 -9.52 -5.20
C ARG A 91 3.38 -10.86 -5.65
N TRP A 92 3.17 -11.79 -4.73
CA TRP A 92 2.58 -13.09 -5.02
C TRP A 92 1.14 -12.97 -5.53
N ILE A 93 0.25 -12.25 -4.84
CA ILE A 93 -1.15 -12.11 -5.28
C ILE A 93 -1.25 -11.45 -6.67
N SER A 94 -0.29 -10.58 -7.01
CA SER A 94 -0.25 -9.90 -8.31
C SER A 94 -0.02 -10.85 -9.49
N GLN A 95 0.59 -12.02 -9.26
CA GLN A 95 0.76 -13.05 -10.30
C GLN A 95 -0.59 -13.69 -10.67
N HIS A 96 -1.52 -13.74 -9.73
CA HIS A 96 -2.79 -14.46 -9.86
C HIS A 96 -4.00 -13.55 -10.11
N ILE A 97 -3.85 -12.23 -10.01
CA ILE A 97 -4.98 -11.28 -10.07
C ILE A 97 -5.69 -11.33 -11.44
N PHE A 98 -4.95 -11.62 -12.51
CA PHE A 98 -5.45 -11.67 -13.90
C PHE A 98 -5.88 -13.06 -14.37
N GLU A 99 -5.69 -14.10 -13.57
CA GLU A 99 -6.21 -15.42 -13.91
C GLU A 99 -7.74 -15.35 -13.89
N LYS A 100 -8.35 -15.54 -15.06
CA LYS A 100 -9.80 -15.56 -15.27
C LYS A 100 -10.32 -16.98 -15.16
N ASN A 101 -11.59 -17.12 -14.76
CA ASN A 101 -12.32 -18.39 -14.68
C ASN A 101 -11.73 -19.39 -13.67
N ASN A 102 -11.07 -18.91 -12.61
CA ASN A 102 -10.56 -19.75 -11.54
C ASN A 102 -11.23 -19.37 -10.21
N THR A 103 -12.34 -20.05 -9.91
CA THR A 103 -13.15 -19.80 -8.69
C THR A 103 -12.33 -19.93 -7.40
N THR A 104 -11.32 -20.80 -7.37
CA THR A 104 -10.43 -20.94 -6.21
C THR A 104 -9.62 -19.66 -6.02
N LEU A 105 -9.05 -19.12 -7.09
CA LEU A 105 -8.28 -17.87 -7.03
C LEU A 105 -9.15 -16.66 -6.71
N ASP A 106 -10.39 -16.60 -7.20
CA ASP A 106 -11.30 -15.50 -6.87
C ASP A 106 -11.62 -15.48 -5.36
N ASN A 107 -11.85 -16.64 -4.75
CA ASN A 107 -12.00 -16.76 -3.29
C ASN A 107 -10.71 -16.39 -2.54
N VAL A 108 -9.54 -16.77 -3.07
CA VAL A 108 -8.24 -16.39 -2.50
C VAL A 108 -8.02 -14.88 -2.55
N LYS A 109 -8.42 -14.21 -3.64
CA LYS A 109 -8.38 -12.74 -3.77
C LYS A 109 -9.24 -12.10 -2.68
N VAL A 110 -10.54 -12.41 -2.61
CA VAL A 110 -11.44 -11.85 -1.59
C VAL A 110 -10.89 -12.08 -0.18
N TYR A 111 -10.47 -13.31 0.12
CA TYR A 111 -9.90 -13.67 1.41
C TYR A 111 -8.63 -12.88 1.76
N THR A 112 -7.79 -12.62 0.76
CA THR A 112 -6.56 -11.81 0.88
C THR A 112 -6.87 -10.37 1.28
N TYR A 113 -7.86 -9.73 0.62
CA TYR A 113 -8.30 -8.39 0.99
C TYR A 113 -8.92 -8.37 2.41
N LEU A 114 -9.68 -9.39 2.79
CA LEU A 114 -10.21 -9.47 4.16
C LEU A 114 -9.10 -9.61 5.20
N LEU A 115 -8.12 -10.48 4.93
CA LEU A 115 -6.99 -10.73 5.83
C LEU A 115 -6.13 -9.49 6.04
N TYR A 116 -5.87 -8.74 4.97
CA TYR A 116 -5.02 -7.55 5.06
C TYR A 116 -5.68 -6.41 5.84
N ASN A 117 -6.99 -6.20 5.66
CA ASN A 117 -7.73 -5.24 6.46
C ASN A 117 -7.85 -5.70 7.93
N TYR A 118 -8.09 -7.00 8.16
CA TYR A 118 -8.14 -7.57 9.52
C TYR A 118 -6.80 -7.43 10.28
N TRP A 119 -5.68 -7.63 9.60
CA TRP A 119 -4.35 -7.35 10.15
C TRP A 119 -4.26 -5.91 10.67
N TYR A 120 -4.63 -4.93 9.82
CA TYR A 120 -4.59 -3.53 10.21
C TYR A 120 -5.58 -3.21 11.35
N HIS A 121 -6.75 -3.84 11.38
CA HIS A 121 -7.69 -3.72 12.48
C HIS A 121 -7.09 -4.18 13.82
N ILE A 122 -6.37 -5.31 13.84
CA ILE A 122 -5.66 -5.79 15.04
C ILE A 122 -4.63 -4.75 15.47
N LEU A 123 -3.81 -4.25 14.54
CA LEU A 123 -2.83 -3.21 14.84
C LEU A 123 -3.49 -1.95 15.43
N TYR A 124 -4.63 -1.55 14.87
CA TYR A 124 -5.37 -0.39 15.33
C TYR A 124 -5.81 -0.51 16.80
N ILE A 125 -6.41 -1.65 17.16
CA ILE A 125 -6.86 -1.93 18.53
C ILE A 125 -5.68 -2.06 19.50
N GLN A 126 -4.66 -2.83 19.14
CA GLN A 126 -3.60 -3.24 20.05
C GLN A 126 -2.59 -2.12 20.28
N LEU A 127 -2.26 -1.36 19.24
CA LEU A 127 -1.15 -0.40 19.28
C LEU A 127 -1.64 1.05 19.13
N LEU A 128 -2.53 1.32 18.19
CA LEU A 128 -2.69 2.68 17.66
C LEU A 128 -3.71 3.52 18.45
N ASN A 129 -4.70 2.88 19.07
CA ASN A 129 -5.63 3.57 19.97
C ASN A 129 -5.01 3.90 21.35
N LYS A 130 -3.74 3.56 21.60
CA LYS A 130 -3.05 3.84 22.87
C LYS A 130 -2.58 5.30 22.94
N LYS A 131 -2.63 5.90 24.14
CA LYS A 131 -2.30 7.32 24.38
C LYS A 131 -0.87 7.68 23.95
N TYR A 132 0.09 6.79 24.14
CA TYR A 132 1.49 7.04 23.79
C TYR A 132 1.71 7.06 22.27
N SER A 133 1.12 6.10 21.55
CA SER A 133 1.17 6.06 20.08
C SER A 133 0.64 7.36 19.46
N LYS A 134 -0.44 7.92 20.03
CA LYS A 134 -0.96 9.25 19.64
C LYS A 134 0.07 10.39 19.86
N LYS A 135 0.91 10.32 20.92
CA LYS A 135 1.98 11.30 21.16
C LYS A 135 3.09 11.20 20.10
N VAL A 136 3.52 9.99 19.76
CA VAL A 136 4.52 9.73 18.71
C VAL A 136 4.02 10.22 17.35
N LEU A 137 2.82 9.79 16.95
CA LEU A 137 2.16 10.21 15.71
C LEU A 137 2.06 11.74 15.61
N ARG A 138 1.68 12.41 16.71
CA ARG A 138 1.61 13.87 16.76
C ARG A 138 2.99 14.53 16.62
N LYS A 139 4.03 14.00 17.27
CA LYS A 139 5.41 14.53 17.16
C LYS A 139 5.89 14.39 15.71
N PHE A 140 5.77 13.20 15.14
CA PHE A 140 6.15 12.93 13.77
C PHE A 140 5.40 13.83 12.77
N SER A 141 4.07 13.93 12.90
CA SER A 141 3.26 14.76 12.01
C SER A 141 3.67 16.23 12.06
N ARG A 142 4.09 16.75 13.22
CA ARG A 142 4.64 18.11 13.32
C ARG A 142 5.93 18.27 12.51
N GLU A 143 6.81 17.28 12.51
CA GLU A 143 8.03 17.34 11.69
C GLU A 143 7.71 17.35 10.20
N VAL A 144 6.75 16.53 9.75
CA VAL A 144 6.27 16.58 8.35
C VAL A 144 5.68 17.95 8.01
N LEU A 145 4.82 18.48 8.89
CA LEU A 145 4.17 19.78 8.69
C LEU A 145 5.14 20.96 8.65
N LYS A 146 6.34 20.86 9.25
CA LYS A 146 7.40 21.86 9.10
C LYS A 146 8.03 21.86 7.70
N LYS A 147 7.87 20.79 6.93
CA LYS A 147 8.52 20.58 5.63
C LYS A 147 7.58 20.80 4.45
N VAL A 148 6.27 20.65 4.65
CA VAL A 148 5.25 20.88 3.62
C VAL A 148 4.78 22.33 3.60
N ARG A 149 4.46 22.84 2.41
CA ARG A 149 3.97 24.22 2.23
C ARG A 149 2.48 24.35 2.53
N SER A 150 1.68 23.34 2.17
CA SER A 150 0.24 23.26 2.41
C SER A 150 -0.15 21.82 2.75
N ARG A 151 -1.14 21.66 3.65
CA ARG A 151 -1.72 20.35 3.97
C ARG A 151 -2.55 19.79 2.81
N GLU A 152 -3.10 20.66 1.98
CA GLU A 152 -3.93 20.28 0.82
C GLU A 152 -3.15 19.52 -0.25
N ASN A 153 -1.81 19.57 -0.18
CA ASN A 153 -0.91 18.93 -1.14
C ASN A 153 -0.25 17.67 -0.56
N ILE A 154 -0.83 17.05 0.48
CA ILE A 154 -0.36 15.79 1.03
C ILE A 154 -1.20 14.65 0.45
N TYR A 155 -0.55 13.71 -0.20
CA TYR A 155 -1.13 12.51 -0.76
C TYR A 155 -0.44 11.27 -0.19
N THR A 156 -1.14 10.15 -0.21
CA THR A 156 -0.58 8.88 0.24
C THR A 156 -1.06 7.71 -0.60
N THR A 157 -0.20 6.72 -0.72
CA THR A 157 -0.50 5.40 -1.27
C THR A 157 -0.74 4.36 -0.17
N ASN A 158 -0.51 4.73 1.10
CA ASN A 158 -0.91 3.90 2.23
C ASN A 158 -2.44 3.80 2.32
N PHE A 159 -2.92 2.61 2.69
CA PHE A 159 -4.34 2.37 3.00
C PHE A 159 -4.69 2.72 4.46
N GLU A 160 -3.69 2.76 5.34
CA GLU A 160 -3.86 3.07 6.75
C GLU A 160 -4.13 4.56 6.99
N THR A 161 -4.89 4.84 8.04
CA THR A 161 -5.46 6.16 8.36
C THR A 161 -4.84 6.81 9.61
N LEU A 162 -3.63 6.39 10.00
CA LEU A 162 -3.01 6.77 11.27
C LEU A 162 -2.63 8.23 11.37
N LEU A 163 -2.26 8.82 10.24
CA LEU A 163 -1.88 10.22 10.16
C LEU A 163 -3.05 11.12 9.79
N ASP A 164 -4.23 10.57 9.50
CA ASP A 164 -5.34 11.32 8.92
C ASP A 164 -5.80 12.46 9.83
N GLN A 165 -5.79 12.20 11.13
CA GLN A 165 -6.17 13.20 12.15
C GLN A 165 -5.16 14.36 12.27
N TYR A 166 -3.96 14.23 11.70
CA TYR A 166 -2.87 15.20 11.86
C TYR A 166 -2.43 15.84 10.54
N LEU A 167 -2.28 15.03 9.49
CA LEU A 167 -1.81 15.43 8.18
C LEU A 167 -2.95 15.66 7.18
N PHE A 168 -4.11 15.03 7.36
CA PHE A 168 -5.22 15.05 6.41
C PHE A 168 -4.77 14.69 4.98
N PRO A 169 -4.11 13.53 4.80
CA PRO A 169 -3.61 13.12 3.50
C PRO A 169 -4.74 12.71 2.57
N LYS A 170 -4.53 12.90 1.27
CA LYS A 170 -5.40 12.41 0.19
C LYS A 170 -4.99 10.99 -0.21
N HIS A 171 -5.82 10.00 0.06
CA HIS A 171 -5.55 8.59 -0.24
C HIS A 171 -5.76 8.26 -1.72
N ILE A 172 -4.66 8.08 -2.44
CA ILE A 172 -4.65 7.78 -3.88
C ILE A 172 -5.10 6.34 -4.15
N HIS A 173 -4.76 5.41 -3.27
CA HIS A 173 -5.08 3.99 -3.42
C HIS A 173 -6.20 3.52 -2.50
N GLY A 174 -7.05 4.44 -2.02
CA GLY A 174 -8.14 4.10 -1.11
C GLY A 174 -7.68 3.86 0.32
N THR A 175 -8.59 3.37 1.16
CA THR A 175 -8.38 3.25 2.60
C THR A 175 -8.85 1.90 3.13
N PHE A 176 -8.24 1.45 4.22
CA PHE A 176 -8.80 0.37 5.02
C PHE A 176 -10.14 0.80 5.61
N SER A 177 -11.15 -0.04 5.45
CA SER A 177 -12.47 0.15 6.04
C SER A 177 -12.42 -0.07 7.56
N LEU A 178 -12.42 1.03 8.33
CA LEU A 178 -12.53 1.02 9.80
C LEU A 178 -13.72 1.85 10.30
N PRO A 179 -14.51 1.37 11.28
CA PRO A 179 -14.47 0.02 11.83
C PRO A 179 -14.86 -1.00 10.76
N LEU A 180 -14.19 -2.14 10.76
CA LEU A 180 -14.53 -3.25 9.88
C LEU A 180 -15.82 -3.87 10.45
N GLY A 181 -16.91 -3.97 9.71
CA GLY A 181 -18.19 -4.47 10.22
C GLY A 181 -18.69 -5.69 9.45
N SER A 182 -18.48 -5.71 8.15
CA SER A 182 -18.89 -6.79 7.26
C SER A 182 -17.92 -6.95 6.07
N VAL A 183 -18.02 -8.08 5.37
CA VAL A 183 -17.32 -8.27 4.09
C VAL A 183 -17.74 -7.21 3.06
N GLY A 184 -18.98 -6.71 3.13
CA GLY A 184 -19.48 -5.67 2.24
C GLY A 184 -18.72 -4.34 2.35
N ASP A 185 -18.11 -4.05 3.50
CA ASP A 185 -17.40 -2.79 3.75
C ASP A 185 -16.09 -2.68 2.97
N ILE A 186 -15.54 -3.81 2.51
CA ILE A 186 -14.32 -3.84 1.71
C ILE A 186 -14.61 -3.93 0.20
N ILE A 187 -15.88 -4.07 -0.19
CA ILE A 187 -16.31 -4.18 -1.59
C ILE A 187 -16.81 -2.81 -2.06
N LEU A 188 -16.23 -2.35 -3.16
CA LEU A 188 -16.64 -1.18 -3.92
C LEU A 188 -17.35 -1.62 -5.20
N TRP A 189 -18.68 -1.58 -5.23
CA TRP A 189 -19.41 -1.95 -6.44
C TRP A 189 -19.23 -0.91 -7.55
N LEU A 190 -18.74 -1.34 -8.71
CA LEU A 190 -18.64 -0.53 -9.93
C LEU A 190 -19.96 -0.55 -10.71
N ASP A 191 -20.56 -1.74 -10.88
CA ASP A 191 -21.90 -1.96 -11.42
C ASP A 191 -22.57 -3.15 -10.72
N ARG A 192 -23.54 -2.87 -9.84
CA ARG A 192 -24.27 -3.91 -9.10
C ARG A 192 -25.08 -4.86 -9.99
N LYS A 193 -25.56 -4.40 -11.15
CA LYS A 193 -26.37 -5.24 -12.05
C LYS A 193 -25.53 -6.26 -12.79
N LYS A 194 -24.29 -5.90 -13.12
CA LYS A 194 -23.31 -6.79 -13.76
C LYS A 194 -22.44 -7.56 -12.77
N ASN A 195 -22.68 -7.36 -11.46
CA ASN A 195 -21.85 -7.89 -10.40
C ASN A 195 -20.37 -7.50 -10.55
N GLU A 196 -20.12 -6.29 -11.07
CA GLU A 196 -18.78 -5.74 -11.27
C GLU A 196 -18.39 -4.93 -10.03
N PHE A 197 -17.27 -5.28 -9.42
CA PHE A 197 -16.78 -4.64 -8.21
C PHE A 197 -15.27 -4.50 -8.21
N GLU A 198 -14.83 -3.60 -7.35
CA GLU A 198 -13.47 -3.32 -6.95
C GLU A 198 -13.40 -3.45 -5.42
N TYR A 199 -12.22 -3.34 -4.83
CA TYR A 199 -12.07 -3.24 -3.38
C TYR A 199 -11.97 -1.78 -2.93
N SER A 200 -12.23 -1.50 -1.65
CA SER A 200 -12.13 -0.15 -1.09
C SER A 200 -10.70 0.41 -1.07
N TYR A 201 -9.72 -0.40 -1.44
CA TYR A 201 -8.32 -0.02 -1.59
C TYR A 201 -7.63 -0.82 -2.72
N LEU A 202 -6.71 -0.18 -3.44
CA LEU A 202 -5.99 -0.74 -4.59
C LEU A 202 -4.74 -1.49 -4.15
N PHE A 203 -4.94 -2.74 -3.75
CA PHE A 203 -3.86 -3.67 -3.42
C PHE A 203 -3.30 -4.38 -4.67
N GLY A 204 -1.97 -4.56 -4.70
CA GLY A 204 -1.28 -5.37 -5.71
C GLY A 204 -1.16 -4.74 -7.10
N THR A 205 -0.36 -5.40 -7.95
CA THR A 205 -0.11 -5.17 -9.39
C THR A 205 0.94 -4.10 -9.76
N ASN A 206 1.09 -3.85 -11.07
CA ASN A 206 2.07 -2.91 -11.64
C ASN A 206 1.42 -1.56 -11.97
N GLY A 207 2.25 -0.60 -12.38
CA GLY A 207 1.77 0.74 -12.73
C GLY A 207 0.72 0.79 -13.84
N ILE A 208 0.74 -0.10 -14.84
CA ILE A 208 -0.30 -0.07 -15.89
C ILE A 208 -1.66 -0.39 -15.32
N GLU A 209 -1.77 -1.51 -14.62
CA GLU A 209 -3.07 -1.98 -14.19
C GLU A 209 -3.68 -1.08 -13.13
N LYS A 210 -2.88 -0.61 -12.16
CA LYS A 210 -3.34 0.41 -11.21
C LYS A 210 -3.88 1.63 -11.95
N GLY A 211 -3.19 2.07 -13.02
CA GLY A 211 -3.67 3.16 -13.87
C GLY A 211 -5.02 2.89 -14.54
N ILE A 212 -5.25 1.67 -15.05
CA ILE A 212 -6.53 1.27 -15.65
C ILE A 212 -7.65 1.28 -14.61
N ARG A 213 -7.42 0.67 -13.44
CA ARG A 213 -8.41 0.62 -12.35
C ARG A 213 -8.74 2.02 -11.83
N LEU A 214 -7.74 2.87 -11.62
CA LEU A 214 -7.94 4.27 -11.23
C LEU A 214 -8.81 5.02 -12.24
N HIS A 215 -8.65 4.75 -13.54
CA HIS A 215 -9.50 5.34 -14.57
C HIS A 215 -10.95 4.83 -14.49
N GLN A 216 -11.14 3.52 -14.29
CA GLN A 216 -12.49 2.93 -14.09
C GLN A 216 -13.18 3.51 -12.85
N ILE A 217 -12.45 3.63 -11.73
CA ILE A 217 -12.94 4.24 -10.50
C ILE A 217 -13.31 5.71 -10.73
N HIS A 218 -12.47 6.47 -11.46
CA HIS A 218 -12.72 7.87 -11.77
C HIS A 218 -14.02 8.08 -12.58
N GLN A 219 -14.27 7.24 -13.58
CA GLN A 219 -15.49 7.31 -14.41
C GLN A 219 -16.77 7.15 -13.59
N LEU A 220 -16.67 6.50 -12.42
CA LEU A 220 -17.79 6.19 -11.54
C LEU A 220 -17.85 7.10 -10.30
N SER A 221 -16.97 8.11 -10.21
CA SER A 221 -16.96 9.14 -9.16
C SER A 221 -16.99 8.60 -7.72
N GLN A 222 -16.21 7.56 -7.44
CA GLN A 222 -16.14 6.96 -6.09
C GLN A 222 -15.35 7.87 -5.12
N ASP A 223 -15.90 8.10 -3.93
CA ASP A 223 -15.36 9.02 -2.91
C ASP A 223 -14.22 8.41 -2.08
N LYS A 224 -14.03 7.09 -2.14
CA LYS A 224 -12.98 6.37 -1.42
C LYS A 224 -11.56 6.71 -1.92
N TYR A 225 -11.44 7.24 -3.13
CA TYR A 225 -10.17 7.49 -3.80
C TYR A 225 -10.02 8.98 -4.10
N HIS A 226 -8.90 9.59 -3.68
CA HIS A 226 -8.58 10.96 -4.02
C HIS A 226 -7.80 11.04 -5.33
N LEU A 227 -8.54 11.14 -6.42
CA LEU A 227 -8.02 10.96 -7.78
C LEU A 227 -7.54 12.25 -8.45
N ASP A 228 -7.69 13.41 -7.80
CA ASP A 228 -7.25 14.72 -8.32
C ASP A 228 -5.78 14.69 -8.78
N PHE A 229 -4.92 13.93 -8.09
CA PHE A 229 -3.52 13.79 -8.47
C PHE A 229 -3.34 13.34 -9.94
N PHE A 230 -4.22 12.47 -10.44
CA PHE A 230 -4.14 11.94 -11.79
C PHE A 230 -4.96 12.74 -12.81
N PHE A 231 -6.11 13.28 -12.43
CA PHE A 231 -7.10 13.80 -13.37
C PHE A 231 -7.34 15.31 -13.29
N GLU A 232 -6.82 16.01 -12.28
CA GLU A 232 -6.92 17.48 -12.22
C GLU A 232 -5.69 18.12 -12.88
N ASP A 233 -5.90 18.73 -14.05
CA ASP A 233 -4.84 19.38 -14.83
C ASP A 233 -4.34 20.68 -14.19
N LYS A 234 -5.18 21.35 -13.40
CA LYS A 234 -4.82 22.61 -12.73
C LYS A 234 -4.11 22.41 -11.39
N LEU A 235 -3.99 21.18 -10.92
CA LEU A 235 -3.36 20.87 -9.64
C LEU A 235 -1.92 21.42 -9.62
N ASP A 236 -1.62 22.29 -8.66
CA ASP A 236 -0.27 22.83 -8.46
C ASP A 236 0.57 21.80 -7.68
N LEU A 237 1.41 21.10 -8.43
CA LEU A 237 2.20 19.98 -7.93
C LEU A 237 3.61 20.40 -7.49
N GLY A 238 3.93 21.70 -7.55
CA GLY A 238 5.24 22.23 -7.16
C GLY A 238 5.59 22.04 -5.67
N HIS A 239 4.62 21.72 -4.82
CA HIS A 239 4.79 21.52 -3.37
C HIS A 239 3.99 20.34 -2.83
N LEU A 240 4.04 19.22 -3.53
CA LEU A 240 3.35 18.00 -3.17
C LEU A 240 4.16 17.20 -2.13
N LEU A 241 3.48 16.44 -1.29
CA LEU A 241 4.09 15.34 -0.55
C LEU A 241 3.32 14.08 -0.92
N ILE A 242 3.99 13.10 -1.52
CA ILE A 242 3.45 11.75 -1.65
C ILE A 242 4.26 10.84 -0.74
N TYR A 243 3.58 10.06 0.09
CA TYR A 243 4.22 9.01 0.89
C TYR A 243 3.56 7.63 0.73
N GLY A 244 4.24 6.59 1.22
CA GLY A 244 3.79 5.20 1.15
C GLY A 244 4.16 4.43 -0.13
N LEU A 245 4.90 5.07 -1.03
CA LEU A 245 5.18 4.51 -2.36
C LEU A 245 6.00 3.22 -2.27
N SER A 246 5.75 2.29 -3.20
CA SER A 246 6.53 1.08 -3.44
C SER A 246 6.95 1.03 -4.91
N PHE A 247 8.21 1.36 -5.19
CA PHE A 247 8.77 1.18 -6.54
C PHE A 247 9.39 -0.20 -6.75
N SER A 248 9.26 -1.09 -5.78
CA SER A 248 9.67 -2.50 -5.83
C SER A 248 9.39 -3.18 -7.16
N PRO A 249 10.25 -4.12 -7.60
CA PRO A 249 9.98 -4.91 -8.80
C PRO A 249 8.63 -5.61 -8.66
N ASN A 250 7.82 -5.59 -9.71
CA ASN A 250 6.63 -6.43 -9.74
C ASN A 250 6.94 -7.80 -10.38
N LYS A 251 6.03 -8.75 -10.19
CA LYS A 251 6.14 -10.12 -10.71
C LYS A 251 5.26 -10.38 -11.93
N VAL A 252 4.55 -9.36 -12.43
CA VAL A 252 3.74 -9.46 -13.65
C VAL A 252 4.65 -9.49 -14.88
N MET A 253 5.75 -8.75 -14.86
CA MET A 253 6.78 -8.73 -15.91
C MET A 253 8.17 -8.83 -15.29
N PRO A 254 8.60 -10.04 -14.87
CA PRO A 254 9.95 -10.25 -14.33
C PRO A 254 11.04 -9.98 -15.38
N ASP A 255 12.29 -9.83 -14.95
CA ASP A 255 13.39 -9.46 -15.87
C ASP A 255 13.55 -10.44 -17.03
N ASN A 256 13.36 -11.74 -16.82
CA ASN A 256 13.38 -12.75 -17.90
C ASN A 256 12.27 -12.53 -18.95
N TYR A 257 11.08 -12.07 -18.53
CA TYR A 257 10.04 -11.67 -19.48
C TYR A 257 10.48 -10.45 -20.30
N LEU A 258 11.15 -9.48 -19.67
CA LEU A 258 11.66 -8.29 -20.36
C LEU A 258 12.85 -8.59 -21.28
N GLU A 259 13.61 -9.66 -21.02
CA GLU A 259 14.63 -10.18 -21.92
C GLU A 259 14.01 -10.79 -23.18
N GLU A 260 12.91 -11.55 -23.03
CA GLU A 260 12.15 -12.13 -24.14
C GLU A 260 11.30 -11.11 -24.91
N ALA A 261 10.88 -10.03 -24.24
CA ALA A 261 10.07 -8.94 -24.79
C ALA A 261 10.76 -7.57 -24.62
N PRO A 262 11.91 -7.35 -25.29
CA PRO A 262 12.77 -6.18 -25.07
C PRO A 262 12.09 -4.85 -25.41
N GLN A 263 11.04 -4.86 -26.23
CA GLN A 263 10.22 -3.67 -26.50
C GLN A 263 9.57 -3.09 -25.23
N HIS A 264 9.43 -3.88 -24.15
CA HIS A 264 8.89 -3.43 -22.87
C HIS A 264 9.96 -3.03 -21.85
N LYS A 265 11.25 -3.19 -22.18
CA LYS A 265 12.36 -2.97 -21.24
C LYS A 265 12.47 -1.53 -20.75
N ASP A 266 12.14 -0.56 -21.62
CA ASP A 266 12.17 0.87 -21.29
C ASP A 266 10.88 1.38 -20.62
N PHE A 267 9.89 0.49 -20.42
CA PHE A 267 8.63 0.85 -19.78
C PHE A 267 8.81 0.85 -18.26
N TYR A 268 9.41 1.92 -17.72
CA TYR A 268 9.73 2.05 -16.29
C TYR A 268 8.48 1.85 -15.37
N PHE A 269 7.29 2.19 -15.85
CA PHE A 269 6.04 2.01 -15.11
C PHE A 269 5.58 0.54 -15.04
N LEU A 270 6.06 -0.30 -15.96
CA LEU A 270 5.91 -1.76 -15.93
C LEU A 270 6.91 -2.44 -15.00
N ARG A 271 7.95 -1.75 -14.55
CA ARG A 271 9.00 -2.33 -13.68
C ARG A 271 8.70 -2.17 -12.19
N SER A 272 7.69 -1.38 -11.83
CA SER A 272 7.40 -1.03 -10.43
C SER A 272 5.92 -1.15 -10.07
N VAL A 273 5.64 -1.43 -8.79
CA VAL A 273 4.27 -1.51 -8.25
C VAL A 273 3.54 -0.18 -8.42
N ASP A 274 4.18 0.94 -8.04
CA ASP A 274 3.60 2.28 -8.17
C ASP A 274 4.06 3.06 -9.41
N GLY A 275 4.33 2.36 -10.51
CA GLY A 275 4.78 2.97 -11.78
C GLY A 275 3.84 4.03 -12.35
N HIS A 276 2.54 3.97 -12.05
CA HIS A 276 1.56 4.98 -12.44
C HIS A 276 1.82 6.36 -11.82
N ILE A 277 2.45 6.42 -10.65
CA ILE A 277 2.90 7.68 -10.02
C ILE A 277 4.05 8.27 -10.83
N GLN A 278 5.02 7.45 -11.24
CA GLN A 278 6.13 7.88 -12.10
C GLN A 278 5.61 8.39 -13.46
N LYS A 279 4.62 7.71 -14.04
CA LYS A 279 3.95 8.16 -15.27
C LYS A 279 3.31 9.53 -15.12
N ARG A 280 2.66 9.80 -14.00
CA ARG A 280 2.10 11.13 -13.72
C ARG A 280 3.21 12.18 -13.59
N LEU A 281 4.33 11.86 -12.92
CA LEU A 281 5.47 12.79 -12.83
C LEU A 281 6.10 13.10 -14.17
N GLU A 282 6.23 12.12 -15.07
CA GLU A 282 6.70 12.35 -16.42
C GLU A 282 5.84 13.38 -17.14
N ALA A 283 4.52 13.22 -17.13
CA ALA A 283 3.61 14.17 -17.77
C ALA A 283 3.79 15.59 -17.21
N LEU A 284 4.04 15.72 -15.91
CA LEU A 284 4.25 17.02 -15.26
C LEU A 284 5.60 17.64 -15.61
N TYR A 285 6.64 16.81 -15.69
CA TYR A 285 7.96 17.23 -16.10
C TYR A 285 7.95 17.75 -17.54
N ILE A 286 7.34 17.01 -18.46
CA ILE A 286 7.17 17.41 -19.87
C ILE A 286 6.43 18.75 -19.97
N ASN A 287 5.41 18.96 -19.13
CA ASN A 287 4.65 20.21 -19.06
C ASN A 287 5.33 21.32 -18.22
N GLN A 288 6.59 21.13 -17.80
CA GLN A 288 7.37 22.08 -17.01
C GLN A 288 6.73 22.49 -15.67
N ARG A 289 5.90 21.61 -15.10
CA ARG A 289 5.16 21.83 -13.84
C ARG A 289 5.95 21.39 -12.60
N VAL A 290 7.01 20.60 -12.79
CA VAL A 290 7.92 20.17 -11.72
C VAL A 290 9.36 20.49 -12.13
N LYS A 291 10.12 21.11 -11.22
CA LYS A 291 11.50 21.53 -11.47
C LYS A 291 12.52 20.71 -10.67
N LYS A 292 12.07 20.03 -9.61
CA LYS A 292 12.89 19.25 -8.71
C LYS A 292 12.04 18.18 -8.02
N ILE A 293 12.62 17.02 -7.78
CA ILE A 293 12.03 15.85 -7.10
C ILE A 293 13.03 15.39 -6.03
N THR A 294 12.60 15.10 -4.81
CA THR A 294 13.44 14.69 -3.67
C THR A 294 13.04 13.31 -3.16
N ILE A 295 13.63 12.23 -3.66
CA ILE A 295 13.28 10.88 -3.23
C ILE A 295 13.99 10.54 -1.92
N SER A 296 13.23 10.25 -0.87
CA SER A 296 13.80 9.74 0.38
C SER A 296 14.01 8.23 0.36
N TYR A 297 15.04 7.74 1.05
CA TYR A 297 15.31 6.31 1.20
C TYR A 297 15.73 5.96 2.64
N TYR A 298 15.61 4.69 3.01
CA TYR A 298 16.01 4.19 4.34
C TYR A 298 17.28 3.33 4.32
N THR A 299 17.57 2.64 3.21
CA THR A 299 18.80 1.84 3.07
C THR A 299 19.51 2.14 1.76
N GLU A 300 20.83 1.94 1.70
CA GLU A 300 21.60 2.13 0.47
C GLU A 300 21.14 1.20 -0.66
N LYS A 301 20.82 -0.06 -0.34
CA LYS A 301 20.28 -1.03 -1.30
C LYS A 301 18.98 -0.52 -1.95
N GLU A 302 18.13 0.12 -1.16
CA GLU A 302 16.91 0.74 -1.65
C GLU A 302 17.20 1.96 -2.53
N ARG A 303 18.16 2.82 -2.13
CA ARG A 303 18.61 3.94 -2.97
C ARG A 303 19.10 3.46 -4.33
N GLU A 304 19.93 2.42 -4.36
CA GLU A 304 20.48 1.85 -5.61
C GLU A 304 19.37 1.40 -6.56
N TYR A 305 18.40 0.66 -6.02
CA TYR A 305 17.26 0.20 -6.79
C TYR A 305 16.38 1.35 -7.28
N LEU A 306 16.07 2.33 -6.42
CA LEU A 306 15.34 3.54 -6.80
C LEU A 306 16.06 4.29 -7.93
N ALA A 307 17.37 4.45 -7.81
CA ALA A 307 18.19 5.10 -8.83
C ALA A 307 18.21 4.32 -10.15
N GLU A 308 18.13 2.99 -10.13
CA GLU A 308 17.97 2.19 -11.34
C GLU A 308 16.64 2.46 -12.04
N VAL A 309 15.52 2.42 -11.32
CA VAL A 309 14.19 2.63 -11.90
C VAL A 309 14.05 4.06 -12.44
N ILE A 310 14.51 5.04 -11.68
CA ILE A 310 14.43 6.46 -12.06
C ILE A 310 15.37 6.82 -13.21
N ARG A 311 16.51 6.12 -13.38
CA ARG A 311 17.42 6.35 -14.53
C ARG A 311 16.74 6.14 -15.88
N ALA A 312 15.67 5.34 -15.93
CA ALA A 312 14.88 5.09 -17.13
C ALA A 312 13.78 6.15 -17.38
N THR A 313 13.61 7.13 -16.48
CA THR A 313 12.57 8.17 -16.64
C THR A 313 13.13 9.45 -17.28
N PRO A 314 12.29 10.25 -17.96
CA PRO A 314 12.73 11.53 -18.54
C PRO A 314 13.12 12.59 -17.50
N PHE A 315 12.62 12.47 -16.28
CA PHE A 315 12.83 13.44 -15.20
C PHE A 315 14.01 13.07 -14.27
N LYS A 316 14.85 12.10 -14.66
CA LYS A 316 15.98 11.63 -13.83
C LYS A 316 16.93 12.75 -13.38
N ASP A 317 17.14 13.77 -14.21
CA ASP A 317 18.12 14.83 -13.95
C ASP A 317 17.62 15.88 -12.94
N ILE A 318 16.33 15.86 -12.60
CA ILE A 318 15.75 16.75 -11.59
C ILE A 318 15.53 16.04 -10.24
N VAL A 319 15.98 14.79 -10.11
CA VAL A 319 15.80 13.97 -8.91
C VAL A 319 17.03 14.06 -8.01
N GLU A 320 16.82 14.44 -6.75
CA GLU A 320 17.79 14.28 -5.67
C GLU A 320 17.38 13.13 -4.75
N TYR A 321 18.35 12.39 -4.21
CA TYR A 321 18.12 11.35 -3.22
C TYR A 321 18.60 11.81 -1.85
N LYS A 322 17.78 11.60 -0.81
CA LYS A 322 18.13 11.96 0.57
C LYS A 322 17.81 10.83 1.53
N HIS A 323 18.71 10.56 2.46
CA HIS A 323 18.40 9.59 3.50
C HIS A 323 17.27 10.14 4.39
N SER A 324 16.36 9.28 4.83
CA SER A 324 15.19 9.66 5.63
C SER A 324 15.54 10.46 6.90
N SER A 325 16.66 10.15 7.54
CA SER A 325 17.18 10.88 8.72
C SER A 325 17.66 12.30 8.42
N GLU A 326 18.01 12.62 7.17
CA GLU A 326 18.36 13.98 6.76
C GLU A 326 17.12 14.87 6.64
N ILE A 327 15.98 14.24 6.34
CA ILE A 327 14.69 14.91 6.13
C ILE A 327 13.96 15.08 7.47
N PHE A 328 13.89 14.02 8.26
CA PHE A 328 13.22 14.00 9.55
C PHE A 328 14.21 13.81 10.69
N LYS A 329 14.33 14.84 11.53
CA LYS A 329 14.96 14.74 12.84
C LYS A 329 13.92 14.21 13.82
N ILE A 330 13.63 12.90 13.76
CA ILE A 330 12.66 12.29 14.67
C ILE A 330 13.33 11.92 15.98
#